data_AF-A0A838Q383-F1
#
_entry.id   AF-A0A838Q383-F1
#
_cell.length_a   1.000
_cell.length_b   1.000
_cell.length_c   1.000
_cell.angle_alpha   90.00
_cell.angle_beta   90.00
_cell.angle_gamma   90.00
#
_symmetry.space_group_name_H-M   'P 1'
#
loop_
_entity.id
_entity.type
_entity.pdbx_description
1 polymer ?
#
loop_
_entity_poly.entity_id
_entity_poly.type
_entity_poly.pdbx_seq_one_letter_code
_entity_poly.pdbx_strand_id
1 'polypeptide(L)'
;MITDHIMTEMNGEQLAAALKARDAAVPVILLTGFGEIWRAENERLSAVDAVVAKPFSRSGLRQAMMQVVRATSSEEHKQQHAV
;
A
#
# COMPACT_ATOMS: atom_id res chain seq x y z
N MET A 1 -6.25 -1.82 2.97
CA MET A 1 -6.94 -1.70 1.68
C MET A 1 -6.06 -2.24 0.57
N ILE A 2 -6.65 -2.89 -0.44
CA ILE A 2 -5.95 -3.32 -1.66
C ILE A 2 -6.66 -2.64 -2.83
N THR A 3 -5.92 -2.00 -3.74
CA THR A 3 -6.50 -1.30 -4.91
C THR A 3 -5.65 -1.46 -6.16
N ASP A 4 -6.24 -1.25 -7.33
CA ASP A 4 -5.54 -1.25 -8.61
C ASP A 4 -4.93 0.13 -8.90
N HIS A 5 -3.80 0.17 -9.61
CA HIS A 5 -3.20 1.43 -10.04
C HIS A 5 -4.03 2.10 -11.15
N ILE A 6 -4.44 1.33 -12.17
CA ILE A 6 -5.18 1.85 -13.31
C ILE A 6 -6.68 1.68 -13.07
N MET A 7 -7.37 2.79 -12.92
CA MET A 7 -8.82 2.88 -12.69
C MET A 7 -9.36 4.13 -13.40
N THR A 8 -10.62 4.11 -13.83
CA THR A 8 -11.28 5.27 -14.46
C THR A 8 -11.58 6.34 -13.41
N GLU A 9 -11.51 7.61 -13.79
CA GLU A 9 -11.78 8.81 -12.97
C GLU A 9 -10.75 9.11 -11.86
N MET A 10 -10.28 8.09 -11.14
CA MET A 10 -9.29 8.20 -10.06
C MET A 10 -8.36 7.01 -10.10
N ASN A 11 -7.04 7.24 -10.03
CA ASN A 11 -6.06 6.16 -9.98
C ASN A 11 -5.84 5.64 -8.54
N GLY A 12 -5.18 4.49 -8.41
CA GLY A 12 -4.95 3.86 -7.10
C GLY A 12 -4.11 4.68 -6.14
N GLU A 13 -3.19 5.49 -6.65
CA GLU A 13 -2.33 6.37 -5.84
C GLU A 13 -3.12 7.56 -5.26
N GLN A 14 -3.97 8.18 -6.08
CA GLN A 14 -4.86 9.26 -5.65
C GLN A 14 -5.84 8.76 -4.58
N LEU A 15 -6.38 7.55 -4.76
CA LEU A 15 -7.20 6.89 -3.75
C LEU A 15 -6.42 6.63 -2.45
N ALA A 16 -5.18 6.15 -2.57
CA ALA A 16 -4.32 5.93 -1.41
C ALA A 16 -4.07 7.23 -0.63
N ALA A 17 -3.74 8.31 -1.34
CA ALA A 17 -3.53 9.62 -0.74
C ALA A 17 -4.79 10.15 -0.04
N ALA A 18 -5.95 10.04 -0.69
CA ALA A 18 -7.23 10.43 -0.10
C ALA A 18 -7.58 9.60 1.16
N LEU A 19 -7.24 8.31 1.16
CA LEU A 19 -7.43 7.45 2.33
C LEU A 19 -6.50 7.86 3.47
N LYS A 20 -5.20 8.03 3.21
CA LYS A 20 -4.20 8.40 4.24
C LYS A 20 -4.49 9.78 4.85
N ALA A 21 -5.08 10.70 4.09
CA ALA A 21 -5.53 12.00 4.60
C ALA A 21 -6.70 11.88 5.60
N ARG A 22 -7.51 10.81 5.49
CA ARG A 22 -8.64 10.53 6.40
C ARG A 22 -8.19 9.68 7.59
N ASP A 23 -7.39 8.66 7.33
CA ASP A 23 -6.84 7.75 8.31
C ASP A 23 -5.48 7.23 7.83
N ALA A 24 -4.41 7.80 8.39
CA ALA A 24 -3.04 7.45 8.05
C ALA A 24 -2.67 6.01 8.45
N ALA A 25 -3.39 5.42 9.43
CA ALA A 25 -3.11 4.10 9.95
C ALA A 25 -3.57 2.97 9.02
N VAL A 26 -4.48 3.25 8.07
CA VAL A 26 -4.96 2.21 7.16
C VAL A 26 -3.84 1.80 6.20
N PRO A 27 -3.37 0.54 6.22
CA PRO A 27 -2.34 0.10 5.30
C PRO A 27 -2.91 -0.04 3.88
N VAL A 28 -2.15 0.38 2.86
CA VAL A 28 -2.54 0.37 1.45
C VAL A 28 -1.57 -0.46 0.63
N ILE A 29 -2.11 -1.46 -0.08
CA ILE A 29 -1.38 -2.24 -1.08
C ILE A 29 -1.87 -1.83 -2.47
N LEU A 30 -0.95 -1.43 -3.33
CA LEU A 30 -1.21 -1.11 -4.73
C LEU A 30 -0.89 -2.30 -5.64
N LEU A 31 -1.86 -2.72 -6.44
CA LEU A 31 -1.66 -3.71 -7.49
C LEU A 31 -1.33 -2.98 -8.79
N THR A 32 -0.26 -3.38 -9.48
CA THR A 32 0.20 -2.68 -10.70
C THR A 32 0.61 -3.63 -11.81
N GLY A 33 0.50 -3.21 -13.07
CA GLY A 33 0.98 -3.95 -14.23
C GLY A 33 2.50 -3.87 -14.42
N PHE A 34 3.02 -4.70 -15.32
CA PHE A 34 4.47 -4.75 -15.62
C PHE A 34 5.03 -3.45 -16.18
N GLY A 35 4.25 -2.65 -16.91
CA GLY A 35 4.71 -1.39 -17.51
C GLY A 35 4.90 -0.27 -16.49
N GLU A 36 4.20 -0.39 -15.37
CA GLU A 36 4.08 0.66 -14.36
C GLU A 36 4.88 0.34 -13.10
N ILE A 37 5.39 -0.89 -12.96
CA ILE A 37 6.15 -1.30 -11.77
C ILE A 37 7.45 -0.52 -11.60
N TRP A 38 8.13 -0.21 -12.72
CA TRP A 38 9.31 0.64 -12.70
C TRP A 38 9.00 2.02 -12.15
N ARG A 39 7.81 2.56 -12.42
CA ARG A 39 7.40 3.83 -11.84
C ARG A 39 7.11 3.66 -10.35
N ALA A 40 6.34 2.65 -9.97
CA ALA A 40 5.99 2.41 -8.57
C ALA A 40 7.19 2.06 -7.66
N GLU A 41 8.24 1.45 -8.22
CA GLU A 41 9.47 1.10 -7.48
C GLU A 41 10.47 2.26 -7.40
N ASN A 42 10.54 3.14 -8.41
CA ASN A 42 11.49 4.27 -8.43
C ASN A 42 10.87 5.58 -7.93
N GLU A 43 9.56 5.72 -8.00
CA GLU A 43 8.81 6.84 -7.46
C GLU A 43 8.36 6.47 -6.05
N ARG A 44 8.76 7.27 -5.06
CA ARG A 44 8.40 6.99 -3.67
C ARG A 44 6.92 7.34 -3.45
N LEU A 45 6.06 6.36 -3.69
CA LEU A 45 4.61 6.46 -3.46
C LEU A 45 4.34 6.63 -1.96
N SER A 46 4.29 7.86 -1.46
CA SER A 46 4.23 8.16 -0.02
C SER A 46 2.96 7.67 0.69
N ALA A 47 1.86 7.49 -0.04
CA ALA A 47 0.62 6.88 0.45
C ALA A 47 0.56 5.34 0.22
N VAL A 48 1.60 4.82 -0.42
CA VAL A 48 1.97 3.45 -0.79
C VAL A 48 2.61 2.56 0.29
N ASP A 49 1.94 1.66 1.00
CA ASP A 49 2.65 0.81 1.99
C ASP A 49 3.32 -0.44 1.35
N ALA A 50 2.74 -0.97 0.28
CA ALA A 50 3.34 -2.04 -0.53
C ALA A 50 2.84 -2.04 -1.97
N VAL A 51 3.68 -2.48 -2.90
CA VAL A 51 3.34 -2.65 -4.31
C VAL A 51 3.40 -4.13 -4.69
N VAL A 52 2.42 -4.61 -5.46
CA VAL A 52 2.38 -5.99 -5.96
C VAL A 52 2.17 -6.00 -7.47
N ALA A 53 3.12 -6.62 -8.18
CA ALA A 53 3.08 -6.82 -9.63
C ALA A 53 1.96 -7.77 -10.05
N LYS A 54 1.24 -7.43 -11.12
CA LYS A 54 0.38 -8.36 -11.85
C LYS A 54 1.17 -9.03 -13.00
N PRO A 55 1.00 -10.34 -13.22
CA PRO A 55 0.23 -11.27 -12.41
C PRO A 55 0.97 -11.61 -11.11
N PHE A 56 0.23 -11.76 -10.02
CA PHE A 56 0.76 -12.20 -8.73
C PHE A 56 0.30 -13.61 -8.38
N SER A 57 1.14 -14.30 -7.62
CA SER A 57 0.76 -15.56 -6.98
C SER A 57 -0.01 -15.30 -5.68
N ARG A 58 -0.78 -16.31 -5.24
CA ARG A 58 -1.45 -16.28 -3.92
C ARG A 58 -0.45 -16.10 -2.77
N SER A 59 0.74 -16.70 -2.88
CA SER A 59 1.81 -16.55 -1.88
C SER A 59 2.40 -15.15 -1.87
N GLY A 60 2.63 -14.56 -3.04
CA GLY A 60 3.15 -13.20 -3.17
C GLY A 60 2.21 -12.16 -2.56
N LEU A 61 0.91 -12.23 -2.88
CA LEU A 61 -0.08 -11.33 -2.28
C LEU A 61 -0.16 -11.51 -0.76
N ARG A 62 -0.15 -12.76 -0.28
CA ARG A 62 -0.17 -13.04 1.16
C ARG A 62 1.05 -12.46 1.87
N GLN A 63 2.24 -12.52 1.28
CA GLN A 63 3.45 -11.91 1.85
C GLN A 63 3.30 -10.39 1.97
N ALA A 64 2.82 -9.72 0.92
CA ALA A 64 2.58 -8.27 0.96
C ALA A 64 1.57 -7.89 2.06
N MET A 65 0.48 -8.65 2.20
CA MET A 65 -0.49 -8.45 3.28
C MET A 65 0.14 -8.60 4.68
N MET A 66 0.97 -9.63 4.88
CA MET A 66 1.65 -9.83 6.17
C MET A 66 2.65 -8.71 6.48
N GLN A 67 3.34 -8.17 5.46
CA GLN A 67 4.28 -7.07 5.63
C GLN A 67 3.58 -5.82 6.18
N VAL A 68 2.48 -5.40 5.55
CA VAL A 68 1.80 -4.16 5.94
C VAL A 68 1.04 -4.28 7.26
N VAL A 69 0.48 -5.45 7.57
CA VAL A 69 -0.21 -5.68 8.86
C VAL A 69 0.76 -5.71 10.04
N ARG A 70 1.98 -6.23 9.85
CA ARG A 70 3.00 -6.22 10.93
C ARG A 70 3.54 -4.82 11.20
N ALA A 71 3.70 -4.01 10.15
CA ALA A 71 4.19 -2.64 10.28
C ALA A 71 3.24 -1.80 11.15
N THR A 72 1.92 -1.87 10.92
CA THR A 72 0.93 -1.13 11.71
C THR A 72 0.90 -1.55 13.18
N SER A 73 0.99 -2.86 13.47
CA SER A 73 1.02 -3.36 14.86
C SER A 73 2.25 -2.93 15.67
N SER A 74 3.36 -2.60 14.99
CA SER A 74 4.59 -2.15 15.63
C SER A 74 4.58 -0.65 15.93
N GLU A 75 3.80 0.13 15.17
CA GLU A 75 3.61 1.57 15.37
C GLU A 75 2.62 1.86 16.51
N GLU A 76 1.54 1.07 16.60
CA GLU A 76 0.58 1.13 17.72
C GLU A 76 1.25 0.90 19.09
N HIS A 77 2.19 -0.05 19.17
CA HIS A 77 2.89 -0.38 20.41
C HIS A 77 3.90 0.69 20.86
N LYS A 78 4.45 1.49 19.92
CA LYS A 78 5.34 2.62 20.25
C LYS A 78 4.57 3.85 20.74
N GLN A 79 3.35 4.05 20.27
CA GLN A 79 2.53 5.21 20.65
C GLN A 79 1.91 5.06 22.05
N GLN A 80 1.78 3.84 22.58
CA GLN A 80 1.21 3.56 23.91
C GLN A 80 2.19 3.73 25.09
N HIS A 81 3.49 3.89 24.82
CA HIS A 81 4.52 4.10 25.85
C HIS A 81 5.02 5.55 25.96
N ALA A 82 4.39 6.49 25.25
CA ALA A 82 4.70 7.91 25.29
C ALA A 82 3.58 8.70 26.00
N VAL A 83 3.38 8.43 27.30
CA VAL A 83 2.62 9.29 28.23
C VAL A 83 3.30 9.26 29.59
#